data_AF-A0A951JQQ8-F1
#
_entry.id   AF-A0A951JQQ8-F1
#
_cell.length_a   1.000
_cell.length_b   1.000
_cell.length_c   1.000
_cell.angle_alpha   90.00
_cell.angle_beta   90.00
_cell.angle_gamma   90.00
#
_symmetry.space_group_name_H-M   'P 1'
#
loop_
_entity.id
_entity.type
_entity.pdbx_description
1 polymer ?
#
loop_
_entity_poly.entity_id
_entity_poly.type
_entity_poly.pdbx_seq_one_letter_code
_entity_poly.pdbx_strand_id
1 'polypeptide(L)'
;MLLLALPLMAAIAVIVRLHDRGPALFRQTRVGMDGRPFTLLKFRTMVENDDSDTQWAVDHDDARVTWIGRFLRPTHLDQLPQLLNVIRGDMSLVGPRPERPHFVDRFSDQIPRYEARRCGLPSAAGCLGPRDR
;
A
#
# COMPACT_ATOMS: atom_id res chain seq x y z
N MET A 1 8.98 -8.20 -17.56
CA MET A 1 8.93 -7.84 -16.12
C MET A 1 7.92 -8.67 -15.35
N LEU A 2 6.64 -8.70 -15.73
CA LEU A 2 5.61 -9.46 -14.99
C LEU A 2 5.86 -10.98 -14.91
N LEU A 3 6.36 -11.60 -15.98
CA LEU A 3 6.68 -13.04 -16.02
C LEU A 3 7.81 -13.46 -15.06
N LEU A 4 8.76 -12.56 -14.78
CA LEU A 4 9.81 -12.78 -13.78
C LEU A 4 9.32 -12.49 -12.36
N ALA A 5 8.37 -11.55 -12.21
CA ALA A 5 7.78 -11.21 -10.92
C ALA A 5 6.83 -12.31 -10.42
N LEU A 6 6.13 -13.02 -11.30
CA LEU A 6 5.19 -14.10 -10.93
C LEU A 6 5.80 -15.23 -10.08
N PRO A 7 6.91 -15.90 -10.48
CA PRO A 7 7.51 -16.96 -9.67
C PRO A 7 8.05 -16.42 -8.33
N LEU A 8 8.60 -15.20 -8.33
CA LEU A 8 9.05 -14.53 -7.12
C LEU A 8 7.88 -14.23 -6.17
N MET A 9 6.77 -13.68 -6.70
CA MET A 9 5.55 -13.40 -5.94
C MET A 9 4.94 -14.67 -5.36
N ALA A 10 4.94 -15.78 -6.12
CA ALA A 10 4.47 -17.07 -5.65
C ALA A 10 5.35 -17.61 -4.51
N ALA A 11 6.68 -17.54 -4.65
CA ALA A 11 7.61 -17.95 -3.60
C ALA A 11 7.41 -17.14 -2.31
N ILE A 12 7.32 -15.80 -2.42
CA ILE A 12 7.04 -14.92 -1.28
C ILE A 12 5.69 -15.26 -0.65
N ALA A 13 4.66 -15.49 -1.45
CA ALA A 13 3.33 -15.83 -0.94
C ALA A 13 3.34 -17.14 -0.13
N VAL A 14 4.07 -18.15 -0.58
CA VAL A 14 4.23 -19.42 0.14
C VAL A 14 4.96 -19.20 1.45
N ILE A 15 6.08 -18.47 1.45
CA ILE A 15 6.86 -18.18 2.67
C ILE A 15 6.01 -17.44 3.71
N VAL A 16 5.28 -16.40 3.29
CA VAL A 16 4.40 -15.63 4.17
C VAL A 16 3.29 -16.52 4.76
N ARG A 17 2.68 -17.37 3.93
CA ARG A 17 1.58 -18.26 4.36
C ARG A 17 2.04 -19.36 5.32
N LEU A 18 3.24 -19.90 5.10
CA LEU A 18 3.82 -20.91 5.99
C LEU A 18 4.17 -20.34 7.36
N HIS A 19 4.55 -19.06 7.43
CA HIS A 19 4.97 -18.45 8.68
C HIS A 19 3.80 -18.06 9.59
N ASP A 20 2.74 -17.47 9.04
CA ASP A 20 1.70 -16.79 9.83
C ASP A 20 0.31 -17.44 9.71
N ARG A 21 0.20 -18.58 9.00
CA ARG A 21 -1.03 -19.36 8.72
C ARG A 21 -2.20 -18.58 8.07
N GLY A 22 -2.06 -17.28 7.85
CA GLY A 22 -3.06 -16.39 7.27
C GLY A 22 -2.95 -16.21 5.76
N PRO A 23 -3.75 -15.29 5.19
CA PRO A 23 -3.63 -14.90 3.79
C PRO A 23 -2.28 -14.23 3.52
N ALA A 24 -1.63 -14.62 2.42
CA ALA A 24 -0.35 -14.02 2.02
C ALA A 24 -0.49 -12.56 1.59
N LEU A 25 -1.68 -12.17 1.13
CA LEU A 25 -2.00 -10.82 0.69
C LEU A 25 -2.72 -10.06 1.80
N PHE A 26 -2.17 -8.89 2.12
CA PHE A 26 -2.84 -7.86 2.90
C PHE A 26 -3.61 -6.93 1.95
N ARG A 27 -4.82 -6.56 2.37
CA ARG A 27 -5.73 -5.67 1.63
C ARG A 27 -6.00 -4.45 2.48
N GLN A 28 -5.84 -3.26 1.92
CA GLN A 28 -6.13 -2.01 2.61
C GLN A 28 -6.95 -1.08 1.73
N THR A 29 -8.03 -0.52 2.29
CA THR A 29 -8.82 0.49 1.61
C THR A 29 -8.04 1.81 1.57
N ARG A 30 -7.96 2.38 0.37
CA ARG A 30 -7.30 3.66 0.12
C ARG A 30 -8.18 4.55 -0.73
N VAL A 31 -7.96 5.85 -0.63
CA VAL A 31 -8.64 6.85 -1.45
C VAL A 31 -7.79 7.12 -2.69
N GLY A 32 -8.37 6.87 -3.86
CA GLY A 32 -7.75 7.09 -5.16
C GLY A 32 -8.19 8.39 -5.82
N MET A 33 -8.18 8.37 -7.15
CA MET A 33 -8.59 9.50 -7.99
C MET A 33 -10.06 9.88 -7.72
N ASP A 34 -10.35 11.17 -7.71
CA ASP A 34 -11.68 11.74 -7.46
C ASP A 34 -12.33 11.29 -6.14
N GLY A 35 -11.51 10.90 -5.15
CA GLY A 35 -12.00 10.45 -3.84
C GLY A 35 -12.57 9.03 -3.84
N ARG A 36 -12.46 8.27 -4.93
CA ARG A 36 -13.02 6.92 -5.03
C ARG A 36 -12.18 5.93 -4.20
N PRO A 37 -12.80 5.14 -3.31
CA PRO A 37 -12.08 4.14 -2.56
C PRO A 37 -11.68 2.97 -3.48
N PHE A 38 -10.49 2.43 -3.28
CA PHE A 38 -10.03 1.20 -3.94
C PHE A 38 -9.25 0.32 -2.96
N THR A 39 -9.12 -0.96 -3.29
CA THR A 39 -8.39 -1.93 -2.45
C THR A 39 -6.94 -2.04 -2.90
N LEU A 40 -6.02 -1.56 -2.07
CA LEU A 40 -4.58 -1.68 -2.28
C LEU A 40 -4.07 -3.06 -1.81
N LEU A 41 -3.32 -3.75 -2.67
CA LEU A 41 -2.77 -5.08 -2.40
C LEU A 41 -1.28 -5.03 -2.03
N LYS A 42 -0.89 -5.73 -0.97
CA LYS A 42 0.51 -5.93 -0.55
C LYS A 42 0.72 -7.34 0.00
N PHE A 43 1.96 -7.78 0.12
CA PHE A 43 2.24 -8.97 0.94
C PHE A 43 2.06 -8.66 2.42
N ARG A 44 1.55 -9.63 3.16
CA ARG A 44 1.47 -9.54 4.62
C ARG A 44 2.89 -9.53 5.20
N THR A 45 3.24 -8.45 5.89
CA THR A 45 4.54 -8.25 6.55
C THR A 45 4.41 -8.11 8.06
N MET A 46 3.18 -8.16 8.57
CA MET A 46 2.86 -8.02 9.99
C MET A 46 1.81 -9.05 10.40
N VAL A 47 1.87 -9.46 11.66
CA VAL A 47 0.84 -10.27 12.31
C VAL A 47 -0.49 -9.51 12.30
N GLU A 48 -1.58 -10.23 12.09
CA GLU A 48 -2.92 -9.67 12.02
C GLU A 48 -3.29 -8.92 13.30
N ASN A 49 -3.73 -7.67 13.13
CA ASN A 49 -4.21 -6.82 14.19
C ASN A 49 -5.30 -5.90 13.61
N ASP A 50 -6.42 -5.73 14.31
CA ASP A 50 -7.59 -4.97 13.86
C ASP A 50 -7.28 -3.47 13.62
N ASP A 51 -6.19 -2.95 14.18
CA ASP A 51 -5.82 -1.53 14.10
C ASP A 51 -5.05 -1.13 12.82
N SER A 52 -4.95 -2.01 11.83
CA SER A 52 -4.10 -1.78 10.64
C SER A 52 -4.53 -0.58 9.78
N ASP A 53 -5.79 -0.15 9.88
CA ASP A 53 -6.33 0.99 9.14
C ASP A 53 -6.19 2.34 9.86
N THR A 54 -6.09 2.34 11.19
CA THR A 54 -6.04 3.55 12.03
C THR A 54 -4.62 4.01 12.37
N GLN A 55 -3.62 3.12 12.32
CA GLN A 55 -2.24 3.47 12.72
C GLN A 55 -1.38 4.05 11.58
N TRP A 56 -0.84 5.26 11.77
CA TRP A 56 -0.13 6.03 10.74
C TRP A 56 1.15 5.37 10.24
N ALA A 57 2.02 4.93 11.15
CA ALA A 57 3.29 4.29 10.83
C ALA A 57 3.58 3.16 11.81
N VAL A 58 4.03 2.03 11.27
CA VAL A 58 4.57 0.91 12.05
C VAL A 58 6.07 1.03 11.96
N ASP A 59 6.73 1.16 13.11
CA ASP A 59 8.18 1.25 13.19
C ASP A 59 8.84 -0.03 12.64
N HIS A 60 10.13 0.03 12.31
CA HIS A 60 10.89 -1.12 11.87
C HIS A 60 10.99 -2.19 12.96
N ASP A 61 11.05 -1.76 14.23
CA ASP A 61 11.17 -2.62 15.41
C ASP A 61 9.83 -2.96 16.08
N ASP A 62 8.71 -2.72 15.40
CA ASP A 62 7.41 -3.14 15.91
C ASP A 62 7.37 -4.67 16.04
N ALA A 63 7.00 -5.14 17.23
CA ALA A 63 6.93 -6.58 17.56
C ALA A 63 5.96 -7.36 16.67
N ARG A 64 5.04 -6.67 15.98
CA ARG A 64 4.09 -7.27 15.03
C ARG A 64 4.70 -7.54 13.66
N VAL A 65 5.87 -6.98 13.33
CA VAL A 65 6.52 -7.22 12.03
C VAL A 65 7.13 -8.62 12.01
N THR A 66 6.73 -9.44 11.05
CA THR A 66 7.25 -10.80 10.89
C THR A 66 8.71 -10.77 10.44
N TRP A 67 9.48 -11.83 10.69
CA TRP A 67 10.89 -11.88 10.25
C TRP A 67 11.02 -11.70 8.73
N ILE A 68 10.10 -12.28 7.95
CA ILE A 68 10.04 -12.09 6.50
C ILE A 68 9.62 -10.66 6.16
N GLY A 69 8.72 -10.05 6.94
CA GLY A 69 8.37 -8.64 6.84
C GLY A 69 9.57 -7.71 7.00
N ARG A 70 10.49 -8.01 7.93
CA ARG A 70 11.75 -7.26 8.11
C ARG A 70 12.64 -7.29 6.87
N PHE A 71 12.57 -8.34 6.07
CA PHE A 71 13.28 -8.44 4.78
C PHE A 71 12.52 -7.77 3.61
N LEU A 72 11.19 -7.93 3.57
CA LEU A 72 10.37 -7.45 2.45
C LEU A 72 10.15 -5.93 2.46
N ARG A 73 10.05 -5.29 3.64
CA ARG A 73 9.78 -3.85 3.75
C ARG A 73 10.93 -2.96 3.21
N PRO A 74 12.21 -3.19 3.56
CA PRO A 74 13.31 -2.38 3.05
C PRO A 74 13.55 -2.58 1.55
N THR A 75 13.24 -3.78 1.03
CA THR A 75 13.39 -4.12 -0.38
C THR A 75 12.18 -3.71 -1.23
N HIS A 76 11.12 -3.18 -0.61
CA HIS A 76 9.83 -2.87 -1.24
C HIS A 76 9.18 -4.05 -1.98
N LEU A 77 9.63 -5.27 -1.73
CA LEU A 77 9.09 -6.48 -2.36
C LEU A 77 7.66 -6.77 -1.87
N ASP A 78 7.30 -6.26 -0.69
CA ASP A 78 5.93 -6.31 -0.17
C ASP A 78 4.91 -5.60 -1.07
N GLN A 79 5.38 -4.71 -1.95
CA GLN A 79 4.55 -3.89 -2.83
C GLN A 79 4.32 -4.51 -4.21
N LEU A 80 5.00 -5.61 -4.55
CA LEU A 80 4.81 -6.28 -5.83
C LEU A 80 3.34 -6.59 -6.17
N PRO A 81 2.47 -6.99 -5.20
CA PRO A 81 1.05 -7.18 -5.49
C PRO A 81 0.31 -5.93 -5.99
N GLN A 82 0.82 -4.71 -5.74
CA GLN A 82 0.24 -3.47 -6.29
C GLN A 82 0.31 -3.42 -7.81
N LEU A 83 1.20 -4.19 -8.45
CA LEU A 83 1.23 -4.30 -9.91
C LEU A 83 -0.10 -4.85 -10.47
N LEU A 84 -0.82 -5.67 -9.68
CA LEU A 84 -2.17 -6.12 -10.04
C LEU A 84 -3.18 -4.96 -10.01
N ASN A 85 -3.04 -4.01 -9.08
CA ASN A 85 -3.86 -2.79 -9.08
C ASN A 85 -3.57 -1.91 -10.30
N VAL A 86 -2.31 -1.85 -10.73
CA VAL A 86 -1.93 -1.13 -11.96
C VAL A 86 -2.55 -1.78 -13.20
N ILE A 87 -2.48 -3.11 -13.30
CA ILE A 87 -3.07 -3.85 -14.43
C ILE A 87 -4.61 -3.72 -14.45
N ARG A 88 -5.25 -3.64 -13.28
CA ARG A 88 -6.70 -3.42 -13.16
C ARG A 88 -7.13 -1.99 -13.48
N GLY A 89 -6.20 -1.03 -13.54
CA GLY A 89 -6.49 0.38 -13.74
C GLY A 89 -6.85 1.14 -12.45
N ASP A 90 -6.72 0.52 -11.28
CA ASP A 90 -6.94 1.19 -9.99
C ASP A 90 -5.81 2.18 -9.64
N MET A 91 -4.60 1.91 -10.15
CA MET A 91 -3.37 2.65 -9.85
C MET A 91 -2.50 2.88 -11.10
N SER A 92 -1.62 3.87 -11.04
CA SER A 92 -0.51 4.09 -11.97
C SER A 92 0.82 3.63 -11.35
N LEU A 93 1.85 3.43 -12.15
CA LEU A 93 3.20 3.19 -11.64
C LEU A 93 3.75 4.45 -10.93
N VAL A 94 3.42 5.64 -11.45
CA VAL A 94 3.89 6.96 -11.00
C VAL A 94 2.69 7.91 -10.88
N GLY A 95 2.62 8.70 -9.80
CA GLY A 95 1.43 9.50 -9.43
C GLY A 95 1.40 9.88 -7.94
N PRO A 96 0.30 10.48 -7.43
CA PRO A 96 0.16 10.78 -6.00
C PRO A 96 0.01 9.51 -5.16
N ARG A 97 0.62 9.50 -3.96
CA ARG A 97 0.49 8.37 -3.03
C ARG A 97 -0.94 8.33 -2.47
N PRO A 98 -1.63 7.18 -2.53
CA PRO A 98 -2.99 7.06 -2.02
C PRO A 98 -3.01 7.02 -0.48
N GLU A 99 -3.84 7.86 0.13
CA GLU A 99 -4.01 7.91 1.59
C GLU A 99 -5.19 7.08 2.08
N ARG A 100 -5.22 6.76 3.38
CA ARG A 100 -6.34 5.99 3.96
C ARG A 100 -7.53 6.92 4.19
N PRO A 101 -8.78 6.43 4.08
CA PRO A 101 -9.98 7.25 4.31
C PRO A 101 -9.92 8.05 5.61
N HIS A 102 -9.59 7.38 6.72
CA HIS A 102 -9.45 8.01 8.04
C HIS A 102 -8.52 9.24 8.04
N PHE A 103 -7.40 9.17 7.31
CA PHE A 103 -6.45 10.28 7.21
C PHE A 103 -6.93 11.34 6.23
N VAL A 104 -7.58 10.95 5.14
CA VAL A 104 -8.13 11.89 4.16
C VAL A 104 -9.16 12.81 4.82
N ASP A 105 -10.08 12.26 5.61
CA ASP A 105 -11.09 13.06 6.30
C ASP A 105 -10.42 14.07 7.25
N ARG A 106 -9.46 13.58 8.06
CA ARG A 106 -8.70 14.42 9.00
C ARG A 106 -7.89 15.52 8.31
N PHE A 107 -7.29 15.25 7.14
CA PHE A 107 -6.46 16.22 6.43
C PHE A 107 -7.27 17.20 5.61
N SER A 108 -8.40 16.78 5.03
CA SER A 108 -9.31 17.68 4.33
C SER A 108 -9.83 18.79 5.25
N ASP A 109 -10.05 18.48 6.54
CA ASP A 109 -10.45 19.47 7.54
C ASP A 109 -9.33 20.43 7.96
N GLN A 110 -8.08 19.96 7.95
CA GLN A 110 -6.93 20.72 8.48
C GLN A 110 -6.16 21.49 7.42
N ILE A 111 -6.15 21.02 6.17
CA ILE A 111 -5.30 21.55 5.11
C ILE A 111 -6.19 22.08 3.98
N PRO A 112 -6.24 23.41 3.77
CA PRO A 112 -6.92 23.98 2.63
C PRO A 112 -6.41 23.36 1.33
N ARG A 113 -7.34 23.02 0.42
CA ARG A 113 -7.03 22.41 -0.90
C ARG A 113 -6.29 21.07 -0.84
N TYR A 114 -6.36 20.33 0.27
CA TYR A 114 -5.80 18.97 0.37
C TYR A 114 -6.22 18.06 -0.80
N GLU A 115 -7.45 18.28 -1.29
CA GLU A 115 -8.05 17.57 -2.41
C GLU A 115 -7.28 17.68 -3.73
N ALA A 116 -6.57 18.79 -3.95
CA ALA A 116 -5.80 19.03 -5.17
C ALA A 116 -4.68 17.99 -5.38
N ARG A 117 -4.23 17.33 -4.30
CA ARG A 117 -3.25 16.24 -4.36
C ARG A 117 -3.81 14.97 -5.01
N ARG A 118 -5.13 14.86 -5.18
CA ARG A 118 -5.82 13.72 -5.79
C ARG A 118 -6.03 13.86 -7.31
N CYS A 119 -5.33 14.82 -7.93
CA CYS A 119 -5.36 15.02 -9.37
C CYS A 119 -4.53 13.92 -10.06
N GLY A 120 -5.22 12.89 -10.55
CA GLY A 120 -4.65 11.74 -11.27
C GLY A 120 -4.74 10.42 -10.52
N LEU A 121 -4.40 9.33 -11.23
CA LEU A 121 -4.42 7.98 -10.66
C LEU A 121 -3.40 7.85 -9.52
N PRO A 122 -3.79 7.23 -8.40
CA PRO A 122 -2.86 6.96 -7.30
C PRO A 122 -1.73 6.03 -7.75
N SER A 123 -0.57 6.10 -7.11
CA SER A 123 0.59 5.31 -7.55
C SER A 123 1.32 4.53 -6.47
N ALA A 124 2.09 3.54 -6.94
CA ALA A 124 3.02 2.78 -6.12
C ALA A 124 4.26 3.63 -5.77
N ALA A 125 4.82 4.35 -6.75
CA ALA A 125 5.89 5.33 -6.54
C ALA A 125 5.27 6.72 -6.37
N GLY A 126 5.16 7.18 -5.12
CA GLY A 126 4.57 8.48 -4.81
C GLY A 126 5.40 9.63 -5.38
N CYS A 127 4.79 10.46 -6.20
CA CYS A 127 5.27 11.79 -6.57
C CYS A 127 4.51 12.83 -5.73
N LEU A 128 5.22 13.87 -5.27
CA LEU A 128 4.54 15.07 -4.80
C LEU A 128 3.66 15.56 -5.96
N GLY A 129 2.36 15.72 -5.73
CA GLY A 129 1.49 16.44 -6.64
C GLY A 129 2.09 17.82 -6.98
N PRO A 130 1.61 18.48 -8.05
CA PRO A 130 2.12 19.79 -8.46
C PRO A 130 2.20 20.71 -7.23
N ARG A 131 3.39 21.25 -6.95
CA ARG A 131 3.55 22.27 -5.91
C ARG A 131 2.62 23.42 -6.29
N ASP A 132 1.67 23.72 -5.41
CA ASP A 132 0.91 24.98 -5.47
C ASP A 132 1.93 26.11 -5.66
N ARG A 133 1.85 26.79 -6.81
CA ARG A 133 2.49 28.10 -7.03
C ARG A 133 1.55 29.19 -6.55
#